data_AF-A0A9W4HLP5-F1
#
_entry.id   AF-A0A9W4HLP5-F1
#
_cell.length_a   1.000
_cell.length_b   1.000
_cell.length_c   1.000
_cell.angle_alpha   90.00
_cell.angle_beta   90.00
_cell.angle_gamma   90.00
#
_symmetry.space_group_name_H-M   'P 1'
#
loop_
_entity.id
_entity.type
_entity.pdbx_description
1 polymer ?
#
loop_
_entity_poly.entity_id
_entity_poly.type
_entity_poly.pdbx_seq_one_letter_code
_entity_poly.pdbx_strand_id
1 'polypeptide(L)'
;MSSSAPFTASPTFAIPSDRLYISYFLPDSPEHCAFLVKLWNTGEFIKTSGRTGIDTPEKASNFLRNRVHADYARNNYGIFLVSLKSNENATLSESTPIGTVSLMKGDSPDSYLAPDIGYAILPEETGKGYATEAAVALLEYARKELEWIRHSDSVLGTTVTAREC
;
A
#
# COMPACT_ATOMS: atom_id res chain seq x y z
N MET A 1 -16.16 14.03 -22.36
CA MET A 1 -14.98 13.61 -21.56
C MET A 1 -15.12 14.26 -20.20
N SER A 2 -15.69 13.56 -19.22
CA SER A 2 -15.81 14.10 -17.85
C SER A 2 -14.42 14.11 -17.25
N SER A 3 -13.81 15.29 -17.15
CA SER A 3 -12.57 15.53 -16.41
C SER A 3 -12.89 15.37 -14.93
N SER A 4 -12.86 14.15 -14.41
CA SER A 4 -12.88 13.93 -12.96
C SER A 4 -11.65 14.63 -12.38
N ALA A 5 -11.86 15.50 -11.39
CA ALA A 5 -10.76 16.17 -10.69
C ALA A 5 -9.74 15.13 -10.20
N PRO A 6 -8.43 15.42 -10.26
CA PRO A 6 -7.41 14.48 -9.79
C PRO A 6 -7.63 14.18 -8.30
N PHE A 7 -7.44 12.91 -7.93
CA PHE A 7 -7.48 12.51 -6.52
C PHE A 7 -6.47 13.33 -5.73
N THR A 8 -6.92 13.90 -4.62
CA THR A 8 -6.06 14.66 -3.71
C THR A 8 -5.84 13.82 -2.45
N ALA A 9 -4.68 13.18 -2.38
CA ALA A 9 -4.28 12.42 -1.21
C ALA A 9 -4.14 13.35 0.01
N SER A 10 -4.85 13.04 1.09
CA SER A 10 -4.63 13.76 2.35
C SER A 10 -3.26 13.39 2.93
N PRO A 11 -2.37 14.37 3.20
CA PRO A 11 -1.04 14.10 3.76
C PRO A 11 -1.11 13.63 5.22
N THR A 12 -2.25 13.78 5.88
CA THR A 12 -2.48 13.37 7.27
C THR A 12 -3.28 12.07 7.39
N PHE A 13 -3.72 11.48 6.27
CA PHE A 13 -4.36 10.18 6.28
C PHE A 13 -3.36 9.11 6.74
N ALA A 14 -3.75 8.33 7.74
CA ALA A 14 -2.97 7.21 8.24
C ALA A 14 -3.88 6.12 8.78
N ILE A 15 -3.55 4.88 8.48
CA ILE A 15 -4.05 3.68 9.15
C ILE A 15 -2.97 3.29 10.17
N PRO A 16 -3.20 3.50 11.48
CA PRO A 16 -2.24 3.10 12.50
C PRO A 16 -2.29 1.60 12.76
N SER A 17 -1.14 1.06 13.13
CA SER A 17 -0.97 -0.23 13.82
C SER A 17 -0.10 -0.02 15.06
N ASP A 18 0.39 -1.08 15.69
CA ASP A 18 1.25 -0.98 16.86
C ASP A 18 2.55 -0.24 16.50
N ARG A 19 3.27 -0.71 15.48
CA ARG A 19 4.60 -0.23 15.10
C ARG A 19 4.60 0.61 13.82
N LEU A 20 3.55 0.54 13.01
CA LEU A 20 3.53 1.12 11.67
C LEU A 20 2.41 2.16 11.50
N TYR A 21 2.64 3.05 10.55
CA TYR A 21 1.58 3.77 9.84
C TYR A 21 1.53 3.30 8.39
N ILE A 22 0.31 3.16 7.87
CA ILE A 22 0.06 2.98 6.45
C ILE A 22 -0.60 4.27 5.93
N SER A 23 -0.01 4.90 4.94
CA SER A 23 -0.45 6.20 4.42
C SER A 23 -0.46 6.25 2.90
N TYR A 24 -1.02 7.32 2.34
CA TYR A 24 -0.95 7.54 0.90
C TYR A 24 0.46 7.89 0.44
N PHE A 25 0.83 7.41 -0.74
CA PHE A 25 1.94 8.00 -1.47
C PHE A 25 1.59 9.41 -1.95
N LEU A 26 2.56 10.32 -1.89
CA LEU A 26 2.40 11.72 -2.28
C LEU A 26 3.34 11.98 -3.47
N PRO A 27 2.82 12.24 -4.69
CA PRO A 27 3.62 12.36 -5.90
C PRO A 27 4.51 13.60 -5.91
N ASP A 28 4.17 14.61 -5.09
CA ASP A 28 4.93 15.86 -4.98
C ASP A 28 5.91 15.85 -3.79
N SER A 29 5.96 14.76 -3.01
CA SER A 29 6.94 14.57 -1.94
C SER A 29 8.24 13.97 -2.52
N PRO A 30 9.37 14.68 -2.46
CA PRO A 30 10.66 14.15 -2.90
C PRO A 30 11.06 12.89 -2.12
N GLU A 31 10.74 12.84 -0.83
CA GLU A 31 11.04 11.70 0.05
C GLU A 31 10.28 10.45 -0.38
N HIS A 32 8.98 10.58 -0.69
CA HIS A 32 8.16 9.45 -1.15
C HIS A 32 8.63 8.93 -2.51
N CYS A 33 8.99 9.84 -3.43
CA CYS A 33 9.49 9.47 -4.76
C CYS A 33 10.85 8.79 -4.67
N ALA A 34 11.79 9.34 -3.88
CA ALA A 34 13.09 8.74 -3.66
C ALA A 34 12.98 7.36 -2.97
N PHE A 35 12.06 7.22 -2.01
CA PHE A 35 11.81 5.96 -1.34
C PHE A 35 11.29 4.88 -2.30
N LEU A 36 10.33 5.21 -3.18
CA LEU A 36 9.81 4.24 -4.16
C LEU A 36 10.93 3.74 -5.08
N VAL A 37 11.78 4.66 -5.58
CA VAL A 37 12.95 4.32 -6.39
C VAL A 37 13.89 3.40 -5.62
N LYS A 38 14.21 3.71 -4.36
CA LYS A 38 15.06 2.87 -3.50
C LYS A 38 14.47 1.45 -3.42
N LEU A 39 13.21 1.33 -3.02
CA LEU A 39 12.57 0.03 -2.76
C LEU A 39 12.47 -0.83 -4.03
N TRP A 40 12.00 -0.26 -5.15
CA TRP A 40 11.70 -1.00 -6.37
C TRP A 40 12.95 -1.40 -7.17
N ASN A 41 14.12 -0.88 -6.80
CA ASN A 41 15.40 -1.24 -7.40
C ASN A 41 16.26 -2.12 -6.47
N THR A 42 15.71 -2.59 -5.35
CA THR A 42 16.34 -3.65 -4.53
C THR A 42 16.39 -4.98 -5.29
N GLY A 43 17.38 -5.82 -4.99
CA GLY A 43 17.52 -7.13 -5.63
C GLY A 43 16.32 -8.03 -5.35
N GLU A 44 15.80 -7.95 -4.14
CA GLU A 44 14.62 -8.67 -3.66
C GLU A 44 13.38 -8.28 -4.45
N PHE A 45 13.09 -6.98 -4.59
CA PHE A 45 11.93 -6.53 -5.37
C PHE A 45 12.04 -6.95 -6.84
N ILE A 46 13.22 -6.79 -7.45
CA ILE A 46 13.43 -7.20 -8.84
C ILE A 46 13.24 -8.71 -9.01
N LYS A 47 13.69 -9.52 -8.03
CA LYS A 47 13.54 -10.98 -8.04
C LYS A 47 12.08 -11.41 -7.94
N THR A 48 11.24 -10.72 -7.14
CA THR A 48 9.85 -11.12 -6.90
C THR A 48 8.85 -10.49 -7.86
N SER A 49 9.08 -9.22 -8.22
CA SER A 49 8.12 -8.37 -8.92
C SER A 49 8.59 -7.96 -10.32
N GLY A 50 9.85 -8.25 -10.65
CA GLY A 50 10.47 -7.84 -11.91
C GLY A 50 10.94 -6.39 -11.91
N ARG A 51 11.70 -6.02 -12.95
CA ARG A 51 12.22 -4.65 -13.13
C ARG A 51 11.15 -3.76 -13.76
N THR A 52 10.82 -2.64 -13.11
CA THR A 52 9.70 -1.74 -13.49
C THR A 52 10.13 -0.53 -14.34
N GLY A 53 11.43 -0.24 -14.43
CA GLY A 53 11.97 0.93 -15.15
C GLY A 53 11.81 2.27 -14.42
N ILE A 54 11.28 2.25 -13.19
CA ILE A 54 11.14 3.41 -12.31
C ILE A 54 12.43 3.55 -11.50
N ASP A 55 13.39 4.27 -12.06
CA ASP A 55 14.75 4.44 -11.53
C ASP A 55 15.11 5.89 -11.21
N THR A 56 14.18 6.84 -11.38
CA THR A 56 14.36 8.25 -10.99
C THR A 56 13.15 8.79 -10.22
N PRO A 57 13.34 9.79 -9.33
CA PRO A 57 12.24 10.43 -8.61
C PRO A 57 11.15 11.00 -9.51
N GLU A 58 11.50 11.51 -10.69
CA GLU A 58 10.53 12.06 -11.66
C GLU A 58 9.64 10.96 -12.23
N LYS A 59 10.23 9.80 -12.57
CA LYS A 59 9.46 8.62 -13.00
C LYS A 59 8.57 8.10 -11.88
N ALA A 60 9.07 8.08 -10.65
CA ALA A 60 8.28 7.70 -9.48
C ALA A 60 7.11 8.66 -9.25
N SER A 61 7.34 9.98 -9.27
CA SER A 61 6.29 11.01 -9.18
C SER A 61 5.20 10.80 -10.23
N ASN A 62 5.60 10.57 -11.49
CA ASN A 62 4.67 10.31 -12.59
C ASN A 62 3.87 9.01 -12.39
N PHE A 63 4.52 7.94 -11.92
CA PHE A 63 3.84 6.68 -11.62
C PHE A 63 2.83 6.85 -10.47
N LEU A 64 3.24 7.51 -9.39
CA LEU A 64 2.37 7.76 -8.23
C LEU A 64 1.14 8.58 -8.64
N ARG A 65 1.33 9.64 -9.44
CA ARG A 65 0.25 10.53 -9.90
C ARG A 65 -0.71 9.83 -10.87
N ASN A 66 -0.18 9.06 -11.83
CA ASN A 66 -0.98 8.55 -12.94
C ASN A 66 -1.55 7.14 -12.71
N ARG A 67 -0.90 6.33 -11.87
CA ARG A 67 -1.35 4.96 -11.57
C ARG A 67 -1.86 4.86 -10.15
N VAL A 68 -1.04 5.17 -9.15
CA VAL A 68 -1.40 4.96 -7.74
C VAL A 68 -2.58 5.84 -7.32
N HIS A 69 -2.57 7.13 -7.66
CA HIS A 69 -3.68 8.04 -7.36
C HIS A 69 -4.93 7.76 -8.20
N ALA A 70 -4.77 7.23 -9.42
CA ALA A 70 -5.90 6.78 -10.22
C ALA A 70 -6.58 5.54 -9.61
N ASP A 71 -5.81 4.64 -8.99
CA ASP A 71 -6.34 3.51 -8.23
C ASP A 71 -7.06 3.97 -6.97
N TYR A 72 -6.49 4.93 -6.21
CA TYR A 72 -7.20 5.54 -5.08
C TYR A 72 -8.51 6.20 -5.50
N ALA A 73 -8.53 6.94 -6.61
CA ALA A 73 -9.75 7.58 -7.13
C ALA A 73 -10.84 6.56 -7.52
N ARG A 74 -10.41 5.45 -8.13
CA ARG A 74 -11.31 4.43 -8.70
C ARG A 74 -11.87 3.50 -7.62
N ASN A 75 -11.02 3.11 -6.68
CA ASN A 75 -11.27 1.99 -5.79
C ASN A 75 -11.27 2.38 -4.30
N ASN A 76 -10.80 3.57 -3.93
CA ASN A 76 -10.43 3.97 -2.56
C ASN A 76 -9.30 3.12 -1.94
N TYR A 77 -8.62 2.30 -2.75
CA TYR A 77 -7.46 1.49 -2.36
C TYR A 77 -6.48 1.33 -3.52
N GLY A 78 -5.24 0.98 -3.21
CA GLY A 78 -4.16 0.80 -4.16
C GLY A 78 -2.87 0.41 -3.45
N ILE A 79 -1.74 0.94 -3.91
CA ILE A 79 -0.43 0.78 -3.25
C ILE A 79 -0.27 1.85 -2.18
N PHE A 80 -0.11 1.47 -0.92
CA PHE A 80 0.11 2.39 0.20
C PHE A 80 1.57 2.36 0.68
N LEU A 81 2.00 3.45 1.30
CA LEU A 81 3.29 3.57 1.94
C LEU A 81 3.23 3.00 3.35
N VAL A 82 4.24 2.22 3.75
CA VAL A 82 4.40 1.71 5.11
C VAL A 82 5.57 2.43 5.77
N SER A 83 5.28 3.10 6.89
CA SER A 83 6.27 3.83 7.69
C SER A 83 6.38 3.25 9.11
N LEU A 84 7.60 3.00 9.56
CA LEU A 84 7.93 2.53 10.90
C LEU A 84 7.98 3.70 11.88
N LYS A 85 7.26 3.57 12.99
CA LYS A 85 7.31 4.53 14.10
C LYS A 85 8.67 4.48 14.79
N SER A 86 9.25 5.63 15.09
CA SER A 86 10.50 5.71 15.85
C SER A 86 10.33 5.38 17.33
N ASN A 87 9.12 5.56 17.86
CA ASN A 87 8.69 5.19 19.21
C ASN A 87 7.15 5.10 19.24
N GLU A 88 6.58 4.65 20.36
CA GLU A 88 5.12 4.46 20.53
C GLU A 88 4.27 5.74 20.27
N ASN A 89 4.85 6.92 20.50
CA ASN A 89 4.18 8.22 20.37
C ASN A 89 4.58 8.97 19.08
N ALA A 90 5.39 8.36 18.21
CA ALA A 90 5.85 9.01 16.99
C ALA A 90 4.67 9.35 16.09
N THR A 91 4.68 10.55 15.53
CA THR A 91 3.73 10.99 14.50
C THR A 91 4.06 10.36 13.15
N LEU A 92 3.13 10.44 12.19
CA LEU A 92 3.38 10.00 10.81
C LEU A 92 4.62 10.71 10.21
N SER A 93 4.78 12.02 10.46
CA SER A 93 5.92 12.81 9.97
C SER A 93 7.26 12.44 10.60
N GLU A 94 7.26 11.81 11.77
CA GLU A 94 8.48 11.33 12.46
C GLU A 94 8.78 9.85 12.16
N SER A 95 7.90 9.20 11.39
CA SER A 95 8.01 7.78 11.05
C SER A 95 8.82 7.60 9.76
N THR A 96 9.59 6.52 9.68
CA THR A 96 10.51 6.25 8.56
C THR A 96 9.86 5.32 7.53
N PRO A 97 9.80 5.68 6.24
CA PRO A 97 9.40 4.77 5.17
C PRO A 97 10.22 3.47 5.15
N ILE A 98 9.54 2.31 5.23
CA ILE A 98 10.18 0.99 5.23
C ILE A 98 9.66 0.03 4.16
N GLY A 99 8.48 0.30 3.59
CA GLY A 99 7.94 -0.56 2.54
C GLY A 99 6.65 -0.05 1.93
N THR A 100 5.97 -0.96 1.25
CA THR A 100 4.63 -0.77 0.69
C THR A 100 3.75 -1.96 1.03
N VAL A 101 2.46 -1.70 1.19
CA VAL A 101 1.40 -2.71 1.23
C VAL A 101 0.31 -2.30 0.25
N SER A 102 -0.29 -3.25 -0.45
CA SER A 102 -1.26 -2.93 -1.50
C SER A 102 -2.47 -3.84 -1.47
N LEU A 103 -3.59 -3.30 -1.93
CA LEU A 103 -4.72 -4.05 -2.43
C LEU A 103 -4.83 -3.71 -3.92
N MET A 104 -4.71 -4.71 -4.79
CA MET A 104 -4.72 -4.50 -6.24
C MET A 104 -5.82 -5.34 -6.85
N LYS A 105 -6.71 -4.69 -7.60
CA LYS A 105 -7.71 -5.36 -8.41
C LYS A 105 -7.40 -5.10 -9.88
N GLY A 106 -7.42 -6.15 -10.69
CA GLY A 106 -7.36 -6.01 -12.14
C GLY A 106 -8.56 -5.23 -12.68
N ASP A 107 -8.52 -4.86 -13.96
CA ASP A 107 -9.65 -4.19 -14.60
C ASP A 107 -10.69 -5.20 -15.10
N SER A 108 -11.98 -4.84 -15.01
CA SER A 108 -13.07 -5.63 -15.58
C SER A 108 -12.97 -5.70 -17.12
N PRO A 109 -13.44 -6.79 -17.76
CA PRO A 109 -14.26 -7.88 -17.19
C PRO A 109 -13.48 -9.03 -16.57
N ASP A 110 -12.17 -9.11 -16.80
CA ASP A 110 -11.35 -10.29 -16.45
C ASP A 110 -10.79 -10.26 -15.02
N SER A 111 -11.21 -9.29 -14.21
CA SER A 111 -10.72 -9.15 -12.83
C SER A 111 -11.38 -10.12 -11.85
N TYR A 112 -10.58 -10.63 -10.91
CA TYR A 112 -11.10 -11.41 -9.79
C TYR A 112 -12.06 -10.58 -8.92
N LEU A 113 -12.99 -11.27 -8.25
CA LEU A 113 -13.99 -10.61 -7.40
C LEU A 113 -13.32 -9.83 -6.26
N ALA A 114 -12.31 -10.43 -5.63
CA ALA A 114 -11.52 -9.83 -4.55
C ALA A 114 -10.16 -9.31 -5.08
N PRO A 115 -9.64 -8.21 -4.53
CA PRO A 115 -8.29 -7.74 -4.83
C PRO A 115 -7.22 -8.63 -4.19
N ASP A 116 -6.06 -8.69 -4.84
CA ASP A 116 -4.86 -9.32 -4.31
C ASP A 116 -4.17 -8.41 -3.28
N ILE A 117 -3.64 -9.03 -2.23
CA ILE A 117 -2.79 -8.34 -1.25
C ILE A 117 -1.31 -8.47 -1.62
N GLY A 118 -0.63 -7.35 -1.74
CA GLY A 118 0.80 -7.29 -2.05
C GLY A 118 1.59 -6.55 -0.98
N TYR A 119 2.88 -6.84 -0.87
CA TYR A 119 3.80 -6.06 -0.04
C TYR A 119 5.22 -6.07 -0.60
N ALA A 120 5.99 -5.07 -0.23
CA ALA A 120 7.43 -5.01 -0.44
C ALA A 120 8.06 -4.27 0.75
N ILE A 121 9.04 -4.88 1.41
CA ILE A 121 9.74 -4.30 2.57
C ILE A 121 11.22 -4.19 2.21
N LEU A 122 11.88 -3.12 2.65
CA LEU A 122 13.32 -2.96 2.47
C LEU A 122 14.08 -4.17 3.06
N PRO A 123 15.17 -4.64 2.41
CA PRO A 123 15.92 -5.80 2.87
C PRO A 123 16.35 -5.73 4.34
N GLU A 124 16.83 -4.55 4.78
CA GLU A 124 17.23 -4.27 6.16
C GLU A 124 16.09 -4.35 7.20
N GLU A 125 14.83 -4.32 6.75
CA GLU A 125 13.62 -4.40 7.57
C GLU A 125 12.87 -5.73 7.44
N THR A 126 13.39 -6.68 6.65
CA THR A 126 12.80 -8.02 6.53
C THR A 126 12.99 -8.88 7.78
N GLY A 127 12.14 -9.90 7.97
CA GLY A 127 12.22 -10.82 9.11
C GLY A 127 11.67 -10.28 10.44
N LYS A 128 11.16 -9.04 10.47
CA LYS A 128 10.64 -8.37 11.68
C LYS A 128 9.11 -8.39 11.82
N GLY A 129 8.42 -9.05 10.90
CA GLY A 129 6.95 -9.18 10.87
C GLY A 129 6.19 -7.98 10.30
N TYR A 130 6.87 -6.94 9.81
CA TYR A 130 6.21 -5.71 9.35
C TYR A 130 5.29 -5.88 8.14
N ALA A 131 5.63 -6.77 7.20
CA ALA A 131 4.75 -7.07 6.06
C ALA A 131 3.38 -7.60 6.53
N THR A 132 3.39 -8.56 7.46
CA THR A 132 2.18 -9.16 8.02
C THR A 132 1.37 -8.12 8.81
N GLU A 133 2.02 -7.33 9.66
CA GLU A 133 1.35 -6.27 10.42
C GLU A 133 0.69 -5.23 9.51
N ALA A 134 1.40 -4.77 8.47
CA ALA A 134 0.85 -3.82 7.50
C ALA A 134 -0.33 -4.41 6.73
N ALA A 135 -0.24 -5.68 6.32
CA ALA A 135 -1.30 -6.40 5.63
C ALA A 135 -2.57 -6.54 6.50
N VAL A 136 -2.41 -6.93 7.77
CA VAL A 136 -3.53 -7.06 8.71
C VAL A 136 -4.21 -5.70 8.92
N ALA A 137 -3.45 -4.65 9.20
CA ALA A 137 -4.01 -3.32 9.39
C ALA A 137 -4.74 -2.79 8.15
N LEU A 138 -4.20 -3.03 6.94
CA LEU A 138 -4.87 -2.64 5.70
C LEU A 138 -6.17 -3.44 5.46
N LEU A 139 -6.17 -4.75 5.73
CA LEU A 139 -7.37 -5.58 5.60
C LEU A 139 -8.45 -5.16 6.61
N GLU A 140 -8.07 -4.83 7.84
CA GLU A 140 -9.02 -4.31 8.83
C GLU A 140 -9.62 -2.98 8.41
N TYR A 141 -8.82 -2.07 7.85
CA TYR A 141 -9.29 -0.83 7.27
C TYR A 141 -10.26 -1.10 6.12
N ALA A 142 -9.90 -1.98 5.18
CA ALA A 142 -10.76 -2.32 4.05
C ALA A 142 -12.10 -2.92 4.49
N ARG A 143 -12.06 -3.76 5.54
CA ARG A 143 -13.25 -4.38 6.12
C ARG A 143 -14.21 -3.36 6.73
N LYS A 144 -13.68 -2.33 7.40
CA LYS A 144 -14.45 -1.31 8.14
C LYS A 144 -14.92 -0.16 7.23
N GLU A 145 -14.01 0.39 6.44
CA GLU A 145 -14.19 1.66 5.73
C GLU A 145 -14.54 1.49 4.26
N LEU A 146 -14.19 0.34 3.66
CA LEU A 146 -14.50 0.05 2.24
C LEU A 146 -15.74 -0.84 2.06
N GLU A 147 -16.50 -1.06 3.15
CA GLU A 147 -17.73 -1.84 3.19
C GLU A 147 -17.64 -3.27 2.60
N TRP A 148 -16.44 -3.88 2.56
CA TRP A 148 -16.27 -5.23 2.00
C TRP A 148 -17.11 -6.30 2.72
N ILE A 149 -17.56 -6.05 3.95
CA ILE A 149 -18.50 -6.93 4.67
C ILE A 149 -19.95 -6.81 4.18
N ARG A 150 -20.41 -5.67 3.63
CA ARG A 150 -21.84 -5.55 3.26
C ARG A 150 -22.22 -6.34 1.99
N HIS A 151 -21.24 -6.77 1.20
CA HIS A 151 -21.47 -7.53 -0.04
C HIS A 151 -20.90 -8.96 -0.02
N SER A 152 -20.24 -9.41 1.06
CA SER A 152 -19.56 -10.71 1.11
C SER A 152 -20.19 -11.76 2.05
N ASP A 153 -21.29 -11.45 2.73
CA ASP A 153 -22.08 -12.43 3.50
C ASP A 153 -22.67 -13.56 2.63
N SER A 154 -22.53 -13.50 1.31
CA SER A 154 -22.90 -14.61 0.42
C SER A 154 -21.73 -15.49 -0.06
N VAL A 155 -20.45 -15.23 0.29
CA VAL A 155 -19.34 -15.97 -0.36
C VAL A 155 -18.23 -16.52 0.56
N LEU A 156 -18.00 -16.06 1.81
CA LEU A 156 -16.85 -16.56 2.57
C LEU A 156 -17.21 -17.11 3.95
N GLY A 157 -17.75 -18.33 3.95
CA GLY A 157 -17.52 -19.26 5.04
C GLY A 157 -16.14 -19.88 4.91
N THR A 158 -15.09 -19.31 5.50
CA THR A 158 -13.94 -20.10 5.96
C THR A 158 -13.19 -19.37 7.08
N THR A 159 -13.28 -19.96 8.27
CA THR A 159 -12.45 -19.75 9.45
C THR A 159 -10.95 -19.77 9.09
N VAL A 160 -10.25 -18.65 9.26
CA VAL A 160 -8.78 -18.66 9.35
C VAL A 160 -8.43 -18.95 10.81
N THR A 161 -8.31 -20.23 11.14
CA THR A 161 -7.54 -20.65 12.32
C THR A 161 -6.07 -20.41 12.04
N ALA A 162 -5.45 -19.53 12.84
CA ALA A 162 -4.01 -19.41 12.93
C ALA A 162 -3.41 -20.80 13.22
N ARG A 163 -2.53 -21.27 12.33
CA ARG A 163 -1.52 -22.26 12.67
C ARG A 163 -0.17 -21.65 12.40
N GLU A 164 0.56 -21.45 13.48
CA GLU A 164 1.99 -21.25 13.52
C GLU A 164 2.68 -22.43 12.81
N CYS A 165 3.63 -22.12 11.93
CA CYS A 165 4.74 -22.98 11.51
C CYS A 165 5.95 -22.06 11.24
#